data_AF-A0A2E3XS89-F1
#
_entry.id   AF-A0A2E3XS89-F1
#
_cell.length_a   1.000
_cell.length_b   1.000
_cell.length_c   1.000
_cell.angle_alpha   90.00
_cell.angle_beta   90.00
_cell.angle_gamma   90.00
#
_symmetry.space_group_name_H-M   'P 1'
#
loop_
_entity.id
_entity.type
_entity.pdbx_description
1 polymer ?
#
loop_
_entity_poly.entity_id
_entity_poly.type
_entity_poly.pdbx_seq_one_letter_code
_entity_poly.pdbx_strand_id
1 'polypeptide(L)'
;MDLSKVRNFGESMSSTRWFILWGLTLLIGAYQQDIHAKDFHPDTIRLAYDDLTFKEKTEFHHTLMKVLEIQTKSTKYSDPKINVLLEKISQHNFSGPDSFIDLFLPSTFANDPTLYCHFGGWMATMDNDENCMLPWSRWVRGDAEMETFGATYEHSCGGANLFRCNPLIFGPGEDGKGICTTTDDSDPNLSTSSCLEDFMQTPDALENKVNELQEDPQALAQYLAITAETMRLCEVRARKFSYCNDLLHLLESTSKAAVTCEAHDSLVSLLPNIVTPFNEDELNEITHGLGAEAIRYARELEERQERISRENREVLEEALAGAAQESTMAATIERIRNNASKCLRGLCKGTEYSSSKPATKSIAKCAAYVKHAIYPYPSESGERYANFSEYPWGRDADDAVEGGNWLKDHGFENILDYPEMSHLTPETAPPGAIIVYEKINSRRNSTVDGVRRGAPGHIEIKASANEYISDFINDEPTRIGGLRRPIAIYYQIPDSYKERLQEVPQ
;
A
#
# COMPACT_ATOMS: atom_id res chain seq x y z
N MET A 1 39.84 -36.53 -4.21
CA MET A 1 39.60 -36.63 -2.75
C MET A 1 38.91 -37.95 -2.49
N ASP A 2 39.44 -38.72 -1.53
CA ASP A 2 39.00 -40.08 -1.17
C ASP A 2 37.77 -40.01 -0.24
N LEU A 3 36.62 -40.52 -0.69
CA LEU A 3 35.33 -40.45 -0.02
C LEU A 3 35.04 -41.61 0.95
N SER A 4 36.05 -42.41 1.30
CA SER A 4 35.86 -43.62 2.13
C SER A 4 35.91 -43.40 3.65
N LYS A 5 36.00 -42.15 4.15
CA LYS A 5 36.25 -41.86 5.58
C LYS A 5 35.18 -41.05 6.34
N VAL A 6 33.94 -40.96 5.84
CA VAL A 6 32.83 -40.41 6.63
C VAL A 6 31.75 -41.47 6.81
N ARG A 7 32.09 -42.49 7.61
CA ARG A 7 31.13 -43.47 8.12
C ARG A 7 31.36 -43.57 9.62
N ASN A 8 30.32 -43.22 10.37
CA ASN A 8 30.12 -43.33 11.83
C ASN A 8 29.98 -41.97 12.53
N PHE A 9 28.77 -41.42 12.48
CA PHE A 9 28.10 -40.77 13.62
C PHE A 9 26.58 -40.91 13.40
N GLY A 10 25.98 -41.97 13.98
CA GLY A 10 24.57 -41.94 14.40
C GLY A 10 24.55 -41.34 15.82
N GLU A 11 23.48 -40.73 16.33
CA GLU A 11 22.04 -40.98 16.14
C GLU A 11 21.24 -39.67 16.36
N SER A 12 19.98 -39.65 15.92
CA SER A 12 18.94 -38.64 16.21
C SER A 12 19.01 -37.29 15.46
N MET A 13 18.82 -37.32 14.15
CA MET A 13 18.22 -36.21 13.40
C MET A 13 17.24 -36.77 12.36
N SER A 14 16.06 -36.14 12.21
CA SER A 14 15.05 -36.56 11.23
C SER A 14 15.59 -36.44 9.80
N SER A 15 15.12 -37.29 8.88
CA SER A 15 15.54 -37.29 7.48
C SER A 15 15.32 -35.94 6.80
N THR A 16 14.34 -35.14 7.25
CA THR A 16 14.05 -33.79 6.77
C THR A 16 15.18 -32.80 7.07
N ARG A 17 15.82 -32.89 8.24
CA ARG A 17 16.98 -32.03 8.57
C ARG A 17 18.17 -32.32 7.67
N TRP A 18 18.39 -33.59 7.33
CA TRP A 18 19.43 -33.96 6.37
C TRP A 18 19.18 -33.34 5.01
N PHE A 19 17.94 -33.34 4.51
CA PHE A 19 17.59 -32.74 3.23
C PHE A 19 17.73 -31.22 3.20
N ILE A 20 17.39 -30.50 4.27
CA ILE A 20 17.52 -29.04 4.34
C ILE A 20 18.97 -28.61 4.48
N LEU A 21 19.75 -29.27 5.37
CA LEU A 21 21.18 -29.01 5.51
C LEU A 21 21.93 -29.37 4.23
N TRP A 22 21.65 -30.52 3.59
CA TRP A 22 22.26 -30.85 2.29
C TRP A 22 21.78 -29.93 1.17
N GLY A 23 20.53 -29.49 1.19
CA GLY A 23 19.98 -28.52 0.23
C GLY A 23 20.69 -27.18 0.32
N LEU A 24 20.84 -26.63 1.53
CA LEU A 24 21.67 -25.44 1.78
C LEU A 24 23.13 -25.68 1.40
N THR A 25 23.70 -26.84 1.74
CA THR A 25 25.10 -27.15 1.44
C THR A 25 25.35 -27.35 -0.05
N LEU A 26 24.38 -27.84 -0.83
CA LEU A 26 24.47 -27.95 -2.29
C LEU A 26 24.20 -26.62 -3.00
N LEU A 27 23.29 -25.79 -2.48
CA LEU A 27 23.03 -24.44 -3.00
C LEU A 27 24.20 -23.48 -2.71
N ILE A 28 24.76 -23.55 -1.49
CA ILE A 28 25.96 -22.81 -1.10
C ILE A 28 27.21 -23.42 -1.75
N GLY A 29 27.26 -24.76 -1.85
CA GLY A 29 28.31 -25.56 -2.49
C GLY A 29 28.45 -25.33 -3.99
N ALA A 30 27.34 -25.12 -4.69
CA ALA A 30 27.34 -24.77 -6.12
C ALA A 30 27.83 -23.34 -6.38
N TYR A 31 27.83 -22.47 -5.36
CA TYR A 31 28.40 -21.12 -5.39
C TYR A 31 29.85 -21.06 -4.86
N GLN A 32 30.38 -22.18 -4.36
CA GLN A 32 31.56 -22.24 -3.48
C GLN A 32 32.90 -22.38 -4.21
N GLN A 33 33.04 -21.81 -5.41
CA GLN A 33 34.35 -21.80 -6.08
C GLN A 33 35.23 -20.60 -5.78
N ASP A 34 34.72 -19.54 -5.15
CA ASP A 34 35.54 -18.50 -4.56
C ASP A 34 34.76 -17.82 -3.42
N ILE A 35 35.48 -17.41 -2.36
CA ILE A 35 35.05 -16.57 -1.21
C ILE A 35 34.77 -17.31 0.13
N HIS A 36 35.83 -17.28 0.97
CA HIS A 36 35.88 -16.91 2.41
C HIS A 36 34.86 -17.42 3.45
N ALA A 37 34.47 -18.70 3.44
CA ALA A 37 33.93 -19.32 4.68
C ALA A 37 35.08 -19.67 5.64
N LYS A 38 35.13 -19.08 6.84
CA LYS A 38 36.24 -19.28 7.80
C LYS A 38 36.05 -20.43 8.79
N ASP A 39 34.84 -20.81 9.17
CA ASP A 39 34.57 -21.97 10.04
C ASP A 39 33.11 -22.44 9.88
N PHE A 40 32.86 -23.75 9.96
CA PHE A 40 31.53 -24.34 9.81
C PHE A 40 31.14 -25.11 11.07
N HIS A 41 30.03 -24.73 11.72
CA HIS A 41 29.42 -25.46 12.82
C HIS A 41 28.01 -25.89 12.40
N PRO A 42 27.52 -27.09 12.77
CA PRO A 42 26.24 -27.63 12.27
C PRO A 42 24.99 -26.75 12.50
N ASP A 43 25.05 -25.82 13.45
CA ASP A 43 23.91 -24.99 13.83
C ASP A 43 24.16 -23.47 13.61
N THR A 44 25.27 -23.11 12.95
CA THR A 44 25.67 -21.70 12.78
C THR A 44 26.38 -21.44 11.46
N ILE A 45 25.83 -20.50 10.67
CA ILE A 45 26.46 -19.98 9.45
C ILE A 45 27.06 -18.61 9.78
N ARG A 46 28.37 -18.44 9.53
CA ARG A 46 29.08 -17.17 9.67
C ARG A 46 29.40 -16.58 8.30
N LEU A 47 28.98 -15.35 8.06
CA LEU A 47 29.17 -14.65 6.79
C LEU A 47 29.84 -13.29 7.03
N ALA A 48 30.92 -12.99 6.31
CA ALA A 48 31.57 -11.68 6.31
C ALA A 48 30.81 -10.72 5.37
N TYR A 49 29.69 -10.19 5.86
CA TYR A 49 28.72 -9.46 5.02
C TYR A 49 29.31 -8.22 4.35
N ASP A 50 30.24 -7.53 4.99
CA ASP A 50 30.88 -6.33 4.44
C ASP A 50 31.76 -6.62 3.21
N ASP A 51 32.29 -7.84 3.10
CA ASP A 51 33.14 -8.27 1.98
C ASP A 51 32.32 -8.61 0.71
N LEU A 52 30.99 -8.62 0.82
CA LEU A 52 30.10 -8.88 -0.32
C LEU A 52 29.88 -7.61 -1.15
N THR A 53 29.92 -7.76 -2.47
CA THR A 53 29.45 -6.73 -3.41
C THR A 53 27.94 -6.50 -3.26
N PHE A 54 27.43 -5.35 -3.71
CA PHE A 54 26.00 -5.03 -3.66
C PHE A 54 25.12 -6.11 -4.32
N LYS A 55 25.61 -6.68 -5.44
CA LYS A 55 24.92 -7.76 -6.15
C LYS A 55 24.86 -9.04 -5.31
N GLU A 56 25.96 -9.42 -4.68
CA GLU A 56 26.04 -10.60 -3.80
C GLU A 56 25.19 -10.42 -2.53
N LYS A 57 25.13 -9.20 -1.97
CA LYS A 57 24.24 -8.87 -0.85
C LYS A 57 22.76 -9.04 -1.22
N THR A 58 22.39 -8.56 -2.40
CA THR A 58 21.01 -8.67 -2.92
C THR A 58 20.64 -10.13 -3.18
N GLU A 59 21.52 -10.90 -3.81
CA GLU A 59 21.32 -12.33 -4.06
C GLU A 59 21.26 -13.15 -2.76
N PHE A 60 22.13 -12.85 -1.79
CA PHE A 60 22.09 -13.46 -0.47
C PHE A 60 20.77 -13.19 0.25
N HIS A 61 20.30 -11.93 0.24
CA HIS A 61 19.02 -11.55 0.83
C HIS A 61 17.86 -12.32 0.21
N HIS A 62 17.74 -12.34 -1.12
CA HIS A 62 16.69 -13.08 -1.82
C HIS A 62 16.73 -14.58 -1.49
N THR A 63 17.93 -15.15 -1.39
CA THR A 63 18.10 -16.58 -1.07
C THR A 63 17.73 -16.88 0.38
N LEU A 64 18.13 -16.01 1.32
CA LEU A 64 17.79 -16.12 2.73
C LEU A 64 16.26 -16.05 2.92
N MET A 65 15.59 -15.10 2.28
CA MET A 65 14.13 -14.97 2.37
C MET A 65 13.41 -16.21 1.84
N LYS A 66 13.86 -16.78 0.71
CA LYS A 66 13.30 -18.04 0.18
C LYS A 66 13.51 -19.22 1.13
N VAL A 67 14.66 -19.30 1.79
CA VAL A 67 14.95 -20.36 2.76
C VAL A 67 14.07 -20.21 4.00
N LEU A 68 13.88 -18.99 4.50
CA LEU A 68 13.00 -18.71 5.63
C LEU A 68 11.53 -19.00 5.29
N GLU A 69 11.10 -18.68 4.07
CA GLU A 69 9.77 -19.03 3.55
C GLU A 69 9.56 -20.56 3.44
N ILE A 70 10.57 -21.30 2.98
CA ILE A 70 10.50 -22.77 2.94
C ILE A 70 10.51 -23.36 4.35
N GLN A 71 11.31 -22.81 5.27
CA GLN A 71 11.33 -23.26 6.66
C GLN A 71 9.99 -23.02 7.35
N THR A 72 9.43 -21.81 7.27
CA THR A 72 8.12 -21.49 7.85
C THR A 72 7.01 -22.40 7.33
N LYS A 73 7.07 -22.80 6.05
CA LYS A 73 6.12 -23.76 5.46
C LYS A 73 6.35 -25.22 5.84
N SER A 74 7.51 -25.60 6.38
CA SER A 74 7.90 -27.01 6.58
C SER A 74 8.29 -27.41 8.01
N THR A 75 8.56 -26.47 8.91
CA THR A 75 8.90 -26.79 10.31
C THR A 75 7.66 -26.86 11.19
N LYS A 76 7.50 -27.95 11.93
CA LYS A 76 6.77 -27.92 13.20
C LYS A 76 7.67 -27.24 14.23
N TYR A 77 7.19 -26.18 14.88
CA TYR A 77 7.95 -25.28 15.77
C TYR A 77 8.63 -25.95 17.00
N SER A 78 8.53 -27.27 17.15
CA SER A 78 9.28 -28.06 18.13
C SER A 78 10.74 -28.33 17.74
N ASP A 79 11.17 -27.98 16.52
CA ASP A 79 12.56 -28.19 16.09
C ASP A 79 13.50 -27.03 16.51
N PRO A 80 14.71 -27.29 17.05
CA PRO A 80 15.70 -26.26 17.41
C PRO A 80 16.04 -25.26 16.30
N LYS A 81 16.11 -23.99 16.72
CA LYS A 81 16.42 -22.80 15.91
C LYS A 81 17.80 -22.91 15.25
N ILE A 82 17.89 -22.60 13.95
CA ILE A 82 19.17 -22.37 13.26
C ILE A 82 19.56 -20.91 13.49
N ASN A 83 20.76 -20.66 14.02
CA ASN A 83 21.24 -19.30 14.27
C ASN A 83 22.16 -18.85 13.12
N VAL A 84 21.79 -17.77 12.42
CA VAL A 84 22.67 -17.15 11.43
C VAL A 84 23.36 -15.95 12.09
N LEU A 85 24.69 -15.96 12.13
CA LEU A 85 25.50 -14.90 12.75
C LEU A 85 26.23 -14.12 11.64
N LEU A 86 25.84 -12.85 11.46
CA LEU A 86 26.51 -11.92 10.56
C LEU A 86 27.62 -11.20 11.34
N GLU A 87 28.88 -11.40 10.96
CA GLU A 87 30.01 -10.76 11.63
C GLU A 87 30.48 -9.53 10.85
N LYS A 88 30.44 -8.37 11.50
CA LYS A 88 30.99 -7.10 10.98
C LYS A 88 32.50 -7.06 11.25
N ILE A 89 33.33 -7.19 10.22
CA ILE A 89 34.81 -7.15 10.36
C ILE A 89 35.29 -5.75 10.00
N SER A 90 35.12 -4.79 10.91
CA SER A 90 35.65 -3.44 10.73
C SER A 90 37.12 -3.38 11.14
N GLN A 91 38.05 -3.29 10.18
CA GLN A 91 39.46 -2.91 10.46
C GLN A 91 39.88 -1.53 9.94
N HIS A 92 39.00 -0.72 9.33
CA HIS A 92 39.38 0.63 8.91
C HIS A 92 38.39 1.71 9.36
N ASN A 93 38.90 2.60 10.22
CA ASN A 93 38.28 3.86 10.60
C ASN A 93 38.12 4.74 9.34
N PHE A 94 36.91 4.81 8.80
CA PHE A 94 36.54 5.80 7.80
C PHE A 94 35.45 6.70 8.38
N SER A 95 35.78 7.97 8.60
CA SER A 95 34.87 9.01 9.03
C SER A 95 34.10 9.57 7.83
N GLY A 96 32.86 9.09 7.63
CA GLY A 96 31.87 9.57 6.67
C GLY A 96 30.46 9.22 7.16
N PRO A 97 29.39 9.91 6.71
CA PRO A 97 28.06 9.83 7.31
C PRO A 97 27.30 8.58 6.83
N ASP A 98 27.65 7.43 7.37
CA ASP A 98 26.98 6.15 7.08
C ASP A 98 25.83 5.93 8.06
N SER A 99 24.64 6.44 7.71
CA SER A 99 23.34 6.13 8.32
C SER A 99 22.50 5.16 7.47
N PHE A 100 23.13 4.38 6.59
CA PHE A 100 22.43 3.44 5.70
C PHE A 100 22.31 2.01 6.27
N ILE A 101 23.04 1.66 7.32
CA ILE A 101 23.06 0.30 7.89
C ILE A 101 21.89 0.07 8.88
N ASP A 102 21.35 1.12 9.50
CA ASP A 102 20.15 1.02 10.35
C ASP A 102 18.85 0.85 9.54
N LEU A 103 18.90 0.97 8.21
CA LEU A 103 17.73 0.87 7.34
C LEU A 103 17.46 -0.55 6.80
N PHE A 104 18.41 -1.49 6.96
CA PHE A 104 18.34 -2.79 6.25
C PHE A 104 18.72 -4.02 7.07
N LEU A 105 18.92 -3.89 8.38
CA LEU A 105 18.87 -5.02 9.29
C LEU A 105 17.54 -4.95 10.05
N PRO A 106 16.53 -5.75 9.69
CA PRO A 106 15.39 -5.94 10.57
C PRO A 106 15.93 -6.63 11.81
N SER A 107 16.09 -5.87 12.88
CA SER A 107 16.08 -6.40 14.24
C SER A 107 14.77 -7.17 14.36
N THR A 108 14.89 -8.49 14.23
CA THR A 108 13.79 -9.43 14.26
C THR A 108 12.92 -9.14 15.47
N PHE A 109 11.66 -8.76 15.20
CA PHE A 109 10.56 -8.42 16.11
C PHE A 109 10.48 -7.01 16.70
N ALA A 110 11.42 -6.08 16.50
CA ALA A 110 11.29 -4.74 17.15
C ALA A 110 10.58 -3.67 16.31
N ASN A 111 10.70 -3.72 14.98
CA ASN A 111 10.15 -2.70 14.08
C ASN A 111 9.23 -3.35 13.04
N ASP A 112 8.09 -3.88 13.48
CA ASP A 112 7.02 -4.21 12.55
C ASP A 112 6.29 -2.90 12.19
N PRO A 113 6.41 -2.39 10.94
CA PRO A 113 5.75 -1.14 10.53
C PRO A 113 4.22 -1.22 10.59
N THR A 114 3.67 -2.41 10.84
CA THR A 114 2.24 -2.65 10.97
C THR A 114 1.75 -2.59 12.42
N LEU A 115 2.62 -2.37 13.42
CA LEU A 115 2.22 -2.43 14.84
C LEU A 115 1.34 -1.24 15.25
N TYR A 116 0.09 -1.52 15.61
CA TYR A 116 -0.86 -0.51 16.08
C TYR A 116 -0.81 -0.31 17.59
N CYS A 117 -1.25 0.87 18.03
CA CYS A 117 -1.33 1.25 19.43
C CYS A 117 -2.74 1.73 19.80
N HIS A 118 -2.99 1.88 21.10
CA HIS A 118 -4.27 2.37 21.60
C HIS A 118 -4.13 3.73 22.25
N PHE A 119 -5.04 4.62 21.87
CA PHE A 119 -5.21 5.92 22.50
C PHE A 119 -6.64 6.03 23.00
N GLY A 120 -6.88 5.74 24.28
CA GLY A 120 -8.24 5.66 24.85
C GLY A 120 -9.11 4.62 24.15
N GLY A 121 -8.49 3.51 23.72
CA GLY A 121 -9.11 2.41 22.98
C GLY A 121 -9.24 2.65 21.47
N TRP A 122 -8.96 3.83 20.95
CA TRP A 122 -8.93 4.06 19.51
C TRP A 122 -7.65 3.49 18.94
N MET A 123 -7.76 2.74 17.83
CA MET A 123 -6.61 2.26 17.08
C MET A 123 -5.88 3.46 16.47
N ALA A 124 -4.55 3.44 16.58
CA ALA A 124 -3.69 4.47 16.04
C ALA A 124 -2.36 3.87 15.55
N THR A 125 -1.69 4.62 14.68
CA THR A 125 -0.36 4.29 14.18
C THR A 125 0.73 4.80 15.13
N MET A 126 1.92 4.21 15.03
CA MET A 126 3.11 4.72 15.71
C MET A 126 3.89 5.69 14.83
N ASP A 127 4.52 6.69 15.44
CA ASP A 127 5.49 7.53 14.76
C ASP A 127 6.88 6.85 14.68
N ASN A 128 7.83 7.50 14.03
CA ASN A 128 9.21 7.00 13.88
C ASN A 128 9.96 6.83 15.21
N ASP A 129 9.49 7.49 16.27
CA ASP A 129 10.04 7.41 17.62
C ASP A 129 9.27 6.37 18.48
N GLU A 130 8.45 5.54 17.84
CA GLU A 130 7.56 4.54 18.45
C GLU A 130 6.55 5.12 19.45
N ASN A 131 6.18 6.39 19.30
CA ASN A 131 5.11 6.98 20.11
C ASN A 131 3.76 6.74 19.42
N CYS A 132 2.74 6.46 20.22
CA CYS A 132 1.39 6.33 19.70
C CYS A 132 0.87 7.68 19.22
N MET A 133 0.49 7.78 17.94
CA MET A 133 -0.02 9.01 17.37
C MET A 133 -1.42 9.31 17.89
N LEU A 134 -1.76 10.61 17.97
CA LEU A 134 -3.10 11.04 18.38
C LEU A 134 -4.14 10.58 17.34
N PRO A 135 -5.30 10.04 17.77
CA PRO A 135 -6.27 9.46 16.85
C PRO A 135 -6.99 10.52 15.99
N TRP A 136 -7.07 11.77 16.46
CA TRP A 136 -7.54 12.91 15.65
C TRP A 136 -6.45 13.57 14.80
N SER A 137 -5.21 13.07 14.85
CA SER A 137 -4.18 13.58 13.97
C SER A 137 -4.57 13.30 12.52
N ARG A 138 -4.19 14.20 11.61
CA ARG A 138 -4.50 14.06 10.18
C ARG A 138 -4.01 12.74 9.59
N TRP A 139 -2.91 12.22 10.12
CA TRP A 139 -2.27 11.00 9.63
C TRP A 139 -3.05 9.75 10.02
N VAL A 140 -3.61 9.71 11.24
CA VAL A 140 -4.42 8.57 11.70
C VAL A 140 -5.86 8.67 11.18
N ARG A 141 -6.47 9.86 11.23
CA ARG A 141 -7.88 10.03 10.83
C ARG A 141 -8.13 9.79 9.34
N GLY A 142 -7.13 10.04 8.49
CA GLY A 142 -7.22 9.81 7.04
C GLY A 142 -6.73 8.45 6.58
N ASP A 143 -6.39 7.57 7.53
CA ASP A 143 -5.88 6.24 7.24
C ASP A 143 -7.04 5.26 7.09
N ALA A 144 -7.23 4.75 5.87
CA ALA A 144 -8.30 3.80 5.54
C ALA A 144 -8.15 2.48 6.33
N GLU A 145 -6.94 2.13 6.77
CA GLU A 145 -6.73 0.92 7.57
C GLU A 145 -7.34 1.05 8.98
N MET A 146 -7.35 2.27 9.55
CA MET A 146 -7.96 2.51 10.87
C MET A 146 -9.47 2.31 10.87
N GLU A 147 -10.14 2.51 9.73
CA GLU A 147 -11.57 2.30 9.56
C GLU A 147 -11.96 0.80 9.64
N THR A 148 -11.00 -0.11 9.39
CA THR A 148 -11.24 -1.56 9.52
C THR A 148 -11.48 -2.00 10.97
N PHE A 149 -10.97 -1.22 11.93
CA PHE A 149 -11.16 -1.45 13.37
C PHE A 149 -12.42 -0.77 13.93
N GLY A 150 -13.26 -0.20 13.06
CA GLY A 150 -14.50 0.48 13.44
C GLY A 150 -14.47 1.98 13.19
N ALA A 151 -15.33 2.71 13.89
CA ALA A 151 -15.38 4.16 13.77
C ALA A 151 -14.00 4.78 14.10
N THR A 152 -13.66 5.88 13.43
CA THR A 152 -12.47 6.68 13.76
C THR A 152 -12.84 7.81 14.71
N TYR A 153 -11.83 8.41 15.36
CA TYR A 153 -12.07 9.48 16.33
C TYR A 153 -12.60 10.74 15.64
N GLU A 154 -13.89 11.02 15.81
CA GLU A 154 -14.54 12.21 15.22
C GLU A 154 -15.06 13.22 16.24
N HIS A 155 -15.22 12.80 17.50
CA HIS A 155 -16.01 13.54 18.48
C HIS A 155 -15.22 13.84 19.75
N SER A 156 -14.86 15.12 19.94
CA SER A 156 -14.30 15.59 21.20
C SER A 156 -15.37 15.70 22.29
N CYS A 157 -14.96 15.57 23.56
CA CYS A 157 -15.78 15.88 24.73
C CYS A 157 -15.96 17.39 24.99
N GLY A 158 -15.32 18.25 24.18
CA GLY A 158 -15.59 19.69 24.16
C GLY A 158 -15.01 20.50 25.33
N GLY A 159 -14.18 19.88 26.18
CA GLY A 159 -13.51 20.53 27.31
C GLY A 159 -12.02 20.22 27.38
N ALA A 160 -11.27 21.05 28.11
CA ALA A 160 -9.85 20.78 28.38
C ALA A 160 -9.70 19.56 29.28
N ASN A 161 -8.68 18.74 29.03
CA ASN A 161 -8.42 17.49 29.76
C ASN A 161 -9.60 16.50 29.73
N LEU A 162 -10.41 16.53 28.67
CA LEU A 162 -11.47 15.55 28.45
C LEU A 162 -11.15 14.72 27.21
N PHE A 163 -11.14 13.41 27.37
CA PHE A 163 -10.91 12.46 26.30
C PHE A 163 -12.14 11.60 26.07
N ARG A 164 -12.45 11.29 24.81
CA ARG A 164 -13.58 10.41 24.47
C ARG A 164 -13.08 8.99 24.21
N CYS A 165 -13.50 8.05 25.03
CA CYS A 165 -13.16 6.64 24.93
C CYS A 165 -13.81 5.98 23.70
N ASN A 166 -13.16 4.98 23.12
CA ASN A 166 -13.70 4.23 21.98
C ASN A 166 -15.02 3.53 22.38
N PRO A 167 -16.16 3.85 21.75
CA PRO A 167 -17.45 3.25 22.10
C PRO A 167 -17.53 1.75 21.79
N LEU A 168 -16.75 1.26 20.83
CA LEU A 168 -16.68 -0.17 20.54
C LEU A 168 -16.03 -0.95 21.68
N ILE A 169 -15.06 -0.37 22.40
CA ILE A 169 -14.41 -1.06 23.53
C ILE A 169 -15.14 -0.77 24.84
N PHE A 170 -15.41 0.51 25.11
CA PHE A 170 -15.86 1.00 26.41
C PHE A 170 -17.36 1.34 26.46
N GLY A 171 -18.09 1.05 25.39
CA GLY A 171 -19.53 1.30 25.31
C GLY A 171 -19.89 2.74 24.93
N PRO A 172 -21.16 2.97 24.56
CA PRO A 172 -21.61 4.19 23.88
C PRO A 172 -21.64 5.47 24.73
N GLY A 173 -21.52 5.39 26.05
CA GLY A 173 -21.75 6.55 26.94
C GLY A 173 -23.18 7.12 26.84
N GLU A 174 -23.42 8.30 27.42
CA GLU A 174 -24.77 8.90 27.44
C GLU A 174 -25.24 9.43 26.08
N ASP A 175 -24.31 9.88 25.23
CA ASP A 175 -24.61 10.52 23.95
C ASP A 175 -24.45 9.58 22.73
N GLY A 176 -24.21 8.28 22.98
CA GLY A 176 -24.04 7.27 21.94
C GLY A 176 -22.65 7.26 21.29
N LYS A 177 -21.72 8.12 21.71
CA LYS A 177 -20.45 8.37 21.01
C LYS A 177 -19.22 7.88 21.77
N GLY A 178 -19.39 7.39 22.99
CA GLY A 178 -18.33 6.91 23.88
C GLY A 178 -18.28 7.71 25.19
N ILE A 179 -17.77 7.08 26.24
CA ILE A 179 -17.60 7.71 27.57
C ILE A 179 -16.60 8.87 27.48
N CYS A 180 -16.90 9.98 28.14
CA CYS A 180 -15.97 11.10 28.29
C CYS A 180 -15.26 10.99 29.64
N THR A 181 -13.95 10.85 29.61
CA THR A 181 -13.09 10.71 30.80
C THR A 181 -12.21 11.94 31.00
N THR A 182 -11.79 12.21 32.25
CA THR A 182 -10.91 13.34 32.57
C THR A 182 -9.46 12.89 32.63
N THR A 183 -8.65 13.26 31.63
CA THR A 183 -7.28 12.78 31.47
C THR A 183 -6.43 13.74 30.64
N ASP A 184 -5.11 13.48 30.59
CA ASP A 184 -4.22 14.13 29.63
C ASP A 184 -4.41 13.49 28.25
N ASP A 185 -5.05 14.24 27.35
CA ASP A 185 -5.36 13.81 25.98
C ASP A 185 -4.12 13.80 25.07
N SER A 186 -2.93 14.07 25.60
CA SER A 186 -1.65 13.92 24.89
C SER A 186 -0.88 12.64 25.24
N ASP A 187 -1.26 11.92 26.30
CA ASP A 187 -0.61 10.67 26.72
C ASP A 187 -1.51 9.45 26.46
N PRO A 188 -1.10 8.52 25.57
CA PRO A 188 -1.87 7.30 25.28
C PRO A 188 -2.02 6.40 26.50
N ASN A 189 -1.07 6.41 27.44
CA ASN A 189 -1.16 5.62 28.66
C ASN A 189 -2.27 6.15 29.56
N LEU A 190 -2.23 7.45 29.86
CA LEU A 190 -3.20 8.09 30.74
C LEU A 190 -4.60 8.06 30.13
N SER A 191 -4.72 8.28 28.82
CA SER A 191 -6.01 8.25 28.15
C SER A 191 -6.63 6.85 28.16
N THR A 192 -5.85 5.80 27.85
CA THR A 192 -6.36 4.42 27.85
C THR A 192 -6.66 3.91 29.24
N SER A 193 -5.80 4.17 30.22
CA SER A 193 -6.05 3.79 31.62
C SER A 193 -7.28 4.50 32.19
N SER A 194 -7.48 5.78 31.90
CA SER A 194 -8.65 6.53 32.37
C SER A 194 -9.97 5.97 31.79
N CYS A 195 -9.97 5.59 30.50
CA CYS A 195 -11.11 4.93 29.87
C CYS A 195 -11.42 3.57 30.49
N LEU A 196 -10.39 2.76 30.77
CA LEU A 196 -10.52 1.49 31.49
C LEU A 196 -11.13 1.69 32.88
N GLU A 197 -10.63 2.65 33.66
CA GLU A 197 -11.11 2.92 35.01
C GLU A 197 -12.59 3.33 35.02
N ASP A 198 -12.99 4.26 34.16
CA ASP A 198 -14.38 4.72 34.07
C ASP A 198 -15.33 3.61 33.58
N PHE A 199 -14.87 2.78 32.63
CA PHE A 199 -15.61 1.61 32.18
C PHE A 199 -15.84 0.61 33.32
N MET A 200 -14.79 0.27 34.06
CA MET A 200 -14.85 -0.70 35.16
C MET A 200 -15.63 -0.20 36.39
N GLN A 201 -15.81 1.11 36.54
CA GLN A 201 -16.67 1.70 37.57
C GLN A 201 -18.16 1.61 37.23
N THR A 202 -18.50 1.40 35.96
CA THR A 202 -19.89 1.32 35.50
C THR A 202 -20.48 -0.06 35.85
N PRO A 203 -21.54 -0.14 36.67
CA PRO A 203 -22.18 -1.42 36.99
C PRO A 203 -22.64 -2.15 35.73
N ASP A 204 -22.44 -3.46 35.68
CA ASP A 204 -22.87 -4.35 34.60
C ASP A 204 -22.30 -4.00 33.20
N ALA A 205 -21.29 -3.13 33.12
CA ALA A 205 -20.73 -2.67 31.85
C ALA A 205 -20.21 -3.82 30.97
N LEU A 206 -19.55 -4.80 31.58
CA LEU A 206 -19.05 -5.98 30.88
C LEU A 206 -20.19 -6.85 30.33
N GLU A 207 -21.21 -7.13 31.14
CA GLU A 207 -22.36 -7.94 30.72
C GLU A 207 -23.15 -7.26 29.59
N ASN A 208 -23.41 -5.96 29.73
CA ASN A 208 -24.05 -5.16 28.70
C ASN A 208 -23.22 -5.15 27.41
N LYS A 209 -21.89 -5.07 27.51
CA LYS A 209 -21.02 -5.06 26.33
C LYS A 209 -21.00 -6.41 25.62
N VAL A 210 -20.98 -7.51 26.36
CA VAL A 210 -21.10 -8.85 25.78
C VAL A 210 -22.43 -9.01 25.03
N ASN A 211 -23.54 -8.56 25.62
CA ASN A 211 -24.85 -8.61 24.97
C ASN A 211 -24.90 -7.75 23.70
N GLU A 212 -24.33 -6.54 23.73
CA GLU A 212 -24.24 -5.64 22.57
C GLU A 212 -23.48 -6.31 21.41
N LEU A 213 -22.32 -6.91 21.70
CA LEU A 213 -21.50 -7.57 20.68
C LEU A 213 -22.17 -8.85 20.14
N GLN A 214 -22.99 -9.54 20.94
CA GLN A 214 -23.76 -10.70 20.49
C GLN A 214 -24.93 -10.34 19.56
N GLU A 215 -25.43 -9.10 19.63
CA GLU A 215 -26.51 -8.64 18.76
C GLU A 215 -26.01 -8.05 17.43
N ASP A 216 -24.71 -7.72 17.35
CA ASP A 216 -24.06 -7.13 16.18
C ASP A 216 -22.78 -7.88 15.77
N PRO A 217 -22.88 -8.84 14.83
CA PRO A 217 -21.75 -9.61 14.33
C PRO A 217 -20.63 -8.75 13.72
N GLN A 218 -20.95 -7.58 13.15
CA GLN A 218 -19.96 -6.68 12.57
C GLN A 218 -19.15 -5.99 13.67
N ALA A 219 -19.84 -5.50 14.71
CA ALA A 219 -19.18 -4.92 15.88
C ALA A 219 -18.30 -5.97 16.59
N LEU A 220 -18.77 -7.21 16.72
CA LEU A 220 -17.98 -8.31 17.28
C LEU A 220 -16.72 -8.59 16.45
N ALA A 221 -16.83 -8.62 15.11
CA ALA A 221 -15.68 -8.83 14.25
C ALA A 221 -14.62 -7.73 14.40
N GLN A 222 -15.05 -6.46 14.46
CA GLN A 222 -14.15 -5.32 14.71
C GLN A 222 -13.52 -5.38 16.11
N TYR A 223 -14.29 -5.78 17.12
CA TYR A 223 -13.80 -5.95 18.49
C TYR A 223 -12.72 -7.04 18.57
N LEU A 224 -12.91 -8.16 17.87
CA LEU A 224 -11.93 -9.24 17.79
C LEU A 224 -10.64 -8.80 17.09
N ALA A 225 -10.75 -7.98 16.04
CA ALA A 225 -9.58 -7.40 15.36
C ALA A 225 -8.77 -6.48 16.28
N ILE A 226 -9.44 -5.61 17.02
CA ILE A 226 -8.83 -4.77 18.06
C ILE A 226 -8.13 -5.66 19.11
N THR A 227 -8.80 -6.72 19.58
CA THR A 227 -8.25 -7.64 20.58
C THR A 227 -6.95 -8.27 20.10
N ALA A 228 -6.95 -8.78 18.87
CA ALA A 228 -5.81 -9.46 18.28
C ALA A 228 -4.61 -8.51 18.08
N GLU A 229 -4.85 -7.28 17.60
CA GLU A 229 -3.80 -6.26 17.50
C GLU A 229 -3.28 -5.80 18.87
N THR A 230 -4.15 -5.72 19.88
CA THR A 230 -3.73 -5.41 21.26
C THR A 230 -2.79 -6.49 21.81
N MET A 231 -3.09 -7.77 21.57
CA MET A 231 -2.21 -8.87 21.95
C MET A 231 -0.84 -8.72 21.32
N ARG A 232 -0.80 -8.54 19.99
CA ARG A 232 0.45 -8.38 19.25
C ARG A 232 1.28 -7.22 19.77
N LEU A 233 0.64 -6.06 19.98
CA LEU A 233 1.28 -4.89 20.59
C LEU A 233 1.92 -5.20 21.95
N CYS A 234 1.15 -5.85 22.83
CA CYS A 234 1.54 -6.07 24.22
C CYS A 234 2.53 -7.23 24.41
N GLU A 235 2.63 -8.14 23.45
CA GLU A 235 3.62 -9.23 23.43
C GLU A 235 4.96 -8.79 22.81
N VAL A 236 4.92 -8.15 21.65
CA VAL A 236 6.10 -7.89 20.83
C VAL A 236 6.96 -6.76 21.40
N ARG A 237 6.36 -5.79 22.10
CA ARG A 237 7.07 -4.56 22.47
C ARG A 237 7.98 -4.73 23.71
N ALA A 238 9.24 -4.35 23.56
CA ALA A 238 10.21 -4.31 24.66
C ALA A 238 9.85 -3.29 25.76
N ARG A 239 9.23 -2.16 25.38
CA ARG A 239 8.66 -1.16 26.29
C ARG A 239 7.15 -1.27 26.28
N LYS A 240 6.59 -2.04 27.20
CA LYS A 240 5.14 -2.23 27.30
C LYS A 240 4.45 -0.93 27.72
N PHE A 241 3.32 -0.61 27.08
CA PHE A 241 2.40 0.42 27.58
C PHE A 241 1.84 -0.02 28.93
N SER A 242 1.60 0.92 29.85
CA SER A 242 1.16 0.57 31.21
C SER A 242 -0.24 -0.04 31.24
N TYR A 243 -1.09 0.32 30.26
CA TYR A 243 -2.45 -0.22 30.14
C TYR A 243 -2.51 -1.65 29.59
N CYS A 244 -1.41 -2.21 29.08
CA CYS A 244 -1.44 -3.43 28.29
C CYS A 244 -2.13 -4.61 28.99
N ASN A 245 -1.78 -4.87 30.25
CA ASN A 245 -2.32 -6.02 30.97
C ASN A 245 -3.82 -5.86 31.24
N ASP A 246 -4.26 -4.67 31.64
CA ASP A 246 -5.65 -4.41 32.02
C ASP A 246 -6.55 -4.35 30.79
N LEU A 247 -6.08 -3.70 29.71
CA LEU A 247 -6.80 -3.65 28.45
C LEU A 247 -6.93 -5.04 27.84
N LEU A 248 -5.82 -5.80 27.81
CA LEU A 248 -5.83 -7.13 27.23
C LEU A 248 -6.78 -8.07 27.99
N HIS A 249 -6.74 -8.04 29.32
CA HIS A 249 -7.67 -8.82 30.15
C HIS A 249 -9.14 -8.46 29.88
N LEU A 250 -9.46 -7.17 29.72
CA LEU A 250 -10.80 -6.72 29.35
C LEU A 250 -11.22 -7.28 27.98
N LEU A 251 -10.38 -7.11 26.96
CA LEU A 251 -10.67 -7.52 25.59
C LEU A 251 -10.81 -9.04 25.45
N GLU A 252 -9.91 -9.81 26.06
CA GLU A 252 -9.96 -11.29 26.06
C GLU A 252 -11.22 -11.80 26.77
N SER A 253 -11.53 -11.29 27.97
CA SER A 253 -12.69 -11.74 28.74
C SER A 253 -14.01 -11.44 28.04
N THR A 254 -14.12 -10.27 27.40
CA THR A 254 -15.30 -9.86 26.62
C THR A 254 -15.43 -10.70 25.35
N SER A 255 -14.35 -10.85 24.57
CA SER A 255 -14.32 -11.64 23.34
C SER A 255 -14.72 -13.09 23.58
N LYS A 256 -14.15 -13.70 24.64
CA LYS A 256 -14.46 -15.07 25.04
C LYS A 256 -15.95 -15.24 25.37
N ALA A 257 -16.53 -14.30 26.11
CA ALA A 257 -17.94 -14.37 26.46
C ALA A 257 -18.85 -14.15 25.23
N ALA A 258 -18.52 -13.21 24.36
CA ALA A 258 -19.32 -12.89 23.17
C ALA A 258 -19.34 -14.04 22.14
N VAL A 259 -18.17 -14.62 21.81
CA VAL A 259 -18.05 -15.65 20.78
C VAL A 259 -18.78 -16.95 21.15
N THR A 260 -18.93 -17.27 22.44
CA THR A 260 -19.61 -18.51 22.87
C THR A 260 -21.11 -18.57 22.57
N CYS A 261 -21.72 -17.47 22.12
CA CYS A 261 -23.17 -17.39 21.86
C CYS A 261 -23.53 -17.23 20.37
N GLU A 262 -22.56 -17.05 19.48
CA GLU A 262 -22.74 -16.74 18.05
C GLU A 262 -22.61 -17.97 17.15
N ALA A 263 -23.29 -17.94 15.99
CA ALA A 263 -23.16 -18.98 14.98
C ALA A 263 -21.83 -18.80 14.23
N HIS A 264 -20.91 -19.73 14.42
CA HIS A 264 -19.49 -19.59 14.04
C HIS A 264 -19.25 -19.24 12.56
N ASP A 265 -20.13 -19.69 11.65
CA ASP A 265 -19.97 -19.50 10.20
C ASP A 265 -20.16 -18.04 9.73
N SER A 266 -20.99 -17.23 10.39
CA SER A 266 -21.21 -15.82 10.00
C SER A 266 -20.06 -14.91 10.40
N LEU A 267 -19.40 -15.22 11.51
CA LEU A 267 -18.34 -14.38 12.08
C LEU A 267 -17.08 -14.38 11.22
N VAL A 268 -16.69 -15.56 10.71
CA VAL A 268 -15.46 -15.72 9.90
C VAL A 268 -15.49 -14.84 8.64
N SER A 269 -16.66 -14.69 8.02
CA SER A 269 -16.83 -13.85 6.82
C SER A 269 -16.76 -12.34 7.08
N LEU A 270 -16.87 -11.92 8.34
CA LEU A 270 -16.91 -10.52 8.77
C LEU A 270 -15.61 -10.06 9.44
N LEU A 271 -14.72 -10.99 9.80
CA LEU A 271 -13.42 -10.63 10.34
C LEU A 271 -12.68 -9.77 9.31
N PRO A 272 -12.21 -8.57 9.68
CA PRO A 272 -11.44 -7.75 8.76
C PRO A 272 -10.20 -8.52 8.33
N ASN A 273 -9.65 -8.13 7.18
CA ASN A 273 -8.41 -8.68 6.66
C ASN A 273 -7.27 -8.17 7.57
N ILE A 274 -7.10 -8.79 8.74
CA ILE A 274 -6.03 -8.41 9.65
C ILE A 274 -4.74 -8.85 8.99
N VAL A 275 -3.82 -7.91 8.78
CA VAL A 275 -2.54 -8.15 8.14
C VAL A 275 -1.81 -9.24 8.91
N THR A 276 -1.90 -10.46 8.39
CA THR A 276 -1.18 -11.62 8.88
C THR A 276 0.32 -11.31 8.98
N PRO A 277 1.01 -11.85 9.99
CA PRO A 277 0.78 -13.22 10.47
C PRO A 277 0.35 -13.28 11.93
N PHE A 278 -0.93 -13.55 12.19
CA PHE A 278 -1.26 -14.32 13.39
C PHE A 278 -0.80 -15.75 13.18
N ASN A 279 -0.22 -16.34 14.22
CA ASN A 279 -0.06 -17.78 14.27
C ASN A 279 -1.43 -18.40 14.65
N GLU A 280 -1.71 -19.62 14.17
CA GLU A 280 -2.97 -20.34 14.43
C GLU A 280 -3.29 -20.47 15.93
N ASP A 281 -2.26 -20.55 16.78
CA ASP A 281 -2.40 -20.68 18.22
C ASP A 281 -2.91 -19.37 18.88
N GLU A 282 -2.44 -18.20 18.43
CA GLU A 282 -2.90 -16.87 18.90
C GLU A 282 -4.38 -16.66 18.56
N LEU A 283 -4.77 -16.96 17.32
CA LEU A 283 -6.17 -16.82 16.91
C LEU A 283 -7.06 -17.83 17.63
N ASN A 284 -6.57 -19.06 17.86
CA ASN A 284 -7.28 -20.08 18.63
C ASN A 284 -7.42 -19.71 20.12
N GLU A 285 -6.45 -19.02 20.71
CA GLU A 285 -6.50 -18.53 22.09
C GLU A 285 -7.62 -17.48 22.25
N ILE A 286 -7.74 -16.56 21.28
CA ILE A 286 -8.79 -15.55 21.26
C ILE A 286 -10.16 -16.17 20.97
N THR A 287 -10.24 -17.06 19.98
CA THR A 287 -11.52 -17.52 19.40
C THR A 287 -12.00 -18.89 19.88
N HIS A 288 -11.27 -19.56 20.79
CA HIS A 288 -11.58 -20.90 21.29
C HIS A 288 -11.80 -21.96 20.18
N GLY A 289 -11.02 -21.88 19.08
CA GLY A 289 -10.98 -22.92 18.04
C GLY A 289 -11.41 -22.48 16.65
N LEU A 290 -11.67 -21.19 16.39
CA LEU A 290 -11.93 -20.68 15.03
C LEU A 290 -10.65 -20.41 14.24
N GLY A 291 -9.47 -20.48 14.85
CA GLY A 291 -8.20 -20.11 14.22
C GLY A 291 -7.92 -20.89 12.94
N ALA A 292 -8.19 -22.19 12.93
CA ALA A 292 -8.00 -23.01 11.74
C ALA A 292 -8.95 -22.62 10.58
N GLU A 293 -10.20 -22.26 10.87
CA GLU A 293 -11.18 -21.87 9.86
C GLU A 293 -10.97 -20.44 9.38
N ALA A 294 -10.61 -19.52 10.27
CA ALA A 294 -10.27 -18.14 9.94
C ALA A 294 -8.99 -18.06 9.10
N ILE A 295 -7.94 -18.85 9.43
CA ILE A 295 -6.73 -18.93 8.59
C ILE A 295 -7.05 -19.54 7.22
N ARG A 296 -7.88 -20.59 7.17
CA ARG A 296 -8.33 -21.15 5.89
C ARG A 296 -9.08 -20.10 5.06
N TYR A 297 -10.01 -19.37 5.68
CA TYR A 297 -10.77 -18.31 5.02
C TYR A 297 -9.89 -17.16 4.54
N ALA A 298 -8.98 -16.64 5.38
CA ALA A 298 -8.05 -15.59 5.01
C ALA A 298 -7.17 -16.01 3.82
N ARG A 299 -6.68 -17.25 3.82
CA ARG A 299 -5.94 -17.82 2.70
C ARG A 299 -6.79 -17.95 1.44
N GLU A 300 -8.01 -18.46 1.56
CA GLU A 300 -8.94 -18.56 0.41
C GLU A 300 -9.30 -17.17 -0.13
N LEU A 301 -9.42 -16.16 0.73
CA LEU A 301 -9.65 -14.77 0.37
C LEU A 301 -8.44 -14.17 -0.36
N GLU A 302 -7.23 -14.34 0.18
CA GLU A 302 -5.97 -13.90 -0.45
C GLU A 302 -5.79 -14.56 -1.83
N GLU A 303 -5.94 -15.89 -1.92
CA GLU A 303 -5.86 -16.62 -3.19
C GLU A 303 -6.93 -16.15 -4.19
N ARG A 304 -8.13 -15.78 -3.72
CA ARG A 304 -9.20 -15.22 -4.54
C ARG A 304 -8.88 -13.79 -4.99
N GLN A 305 -8.36 -12.94 -4.11
CA GLN A 305 -7.94 -11.57 -4.41
C GLN A 305 -6.82 -11.57 -5.45
N GLU A 306 -5.81 -12.43 -5.29
CA GLU A 306 -4.71 -12.58 -6.25
C GLU A 306 -5.20 -13.10 -7.61
N ARG A 307 -6.11 -14.08 -7.61
CA ARG A 307 -6.69 -14.61 -8.84
C ARG A 307 -7.49 -13.55 -9.58
N ILE A 308 -8.39 -12.85 -8.89
CA ILE A 308 -9.22 -11.79 -9.49
C ILE A 308 -8.33 -10.64 -10.00
N SER A 309 -7.36 -10.19 -9.20
CA SER A 309 -6.40 -9.15 -9.62
C SER A 309 -5.63 -9.56 -10.87
N ARG A 310 -5.23 -10.84 -10.98
CA ARG A 310 -4.56 -11.36 -12.18
C ARG A 310 -5.47 -11.40 -13.40
N GLU A 311 -6.71 -11.89 -13.22
CA GLU A 311 -7.71 -11.92 -14.30
C GLU A 311 -8.07 -10.51 -14.77
N ASN A 312 -8.30 -9.57 -13.86
CA ASN A 312 -8.53 -8.15 -14.16
C ASN A 312 -7.35 -7.55 -14.93
N ARG A 313 -6.13 -7.83 -14.49
CA ARG A 313 -4.92 -7.39 -15.18
C ARG A 313 -4.89 -7.90 -16.62
N GLU A 314 -5.15 -9.17 -16.85
CA GLU A 314 -5.19 -9.78 -18.19
C GLU A 314 -6.28 -9.13 -19.07
N VAL A 315 -7.48 -8.92 -18.52
CA VAL A 315 -8.59 -8.24 -19.22
C VAL A 315 -8.20 -6.82 -19.61
N LEU A 316 -7.60 -6.06 -18.70
CA LEU A 316 -7.16 -4.69 -18.94
C LEU A 316 -6.01 -4.64 -19.94
N GLU A 317 -5.00 -5.51 -19.84
CA GLU A 317 -3.90 -5.59 -20.81
C GLU A 317 -4.41 -5.94 -22.22
N GLU A 318 -5.38 -6.86 -22.33
CA GLU A 318 -6.06 -7.18 -23.58
C GLU A 318 -6.83 -5.97 -24.13
N ALA A 319 -7.57 -5.26 -23.27
CA ALA A 319 -8.30 -4.05 -23.64
C ALA A 319 -7.37 -2.97 -24.20
N LEU A 320 -6.25 -2.70 -23.53
CA LEU A 320 -5.25 -1.72 -23.94
C LEU A 320 -4.59 -2.11 -25.28
N ALA A 321 -4.29 -3.39 -25.48
CA ALA A 321 -3.71 -3.89 -26.72
C ALA A 321 -4.69 -3.82 -27.91
N GLY A 322 -5.97 -4.10 -27.66
CA GLY A 322 -7.04 -4.05 -28.67
C GLY A 322 -7.43 -2.62 -29.06
N ALA A 323 -7.65 -1.76 -28.07
CA ALA A 323 -8.06 -0.38 -28.30
C ALA A 323 -6.99 0.47 -29.01
N ALA A 324 -5.70 0.16 -28.83
CA ALA A 324 -4.62 0.79 -29.61
C ALA A 324 -4.76 0.53 -31.13
N GLN A 325 -5.46 -0.53 -31.52
CA GLN A 325 -5.71 -0.91 -32.92
C GLN A 325 -7.04 -0.36 -33.46
N GLU A 326 -7.86 0.28 -32.62
CA GLU A 326 -9.12 0.86 -33.07
C GLU A 326 -8.89 2.04 -34.01
N SER A 327 -9.72 2.10 -35.06
CA SER A 327 -9.64 3.16 -36.08
C SER A 327 -9.77 4.57 -35.48
N THR A 328 -10.55 4.73 -34.41
CA THR A 328 -10.72 6.00 -33.68
C THR A 328 -9.43 6.45 -33.02
N MET A 329 -8.69 5.54 -32.37
CA MET A 329 -7.43 5.86 -31.72
C MET A 329 -6.34 6.16 -32.74
N ALA A 330 -6.26 5.35 -33.80
CA ALA A 330 -5.34 5.60 -34.93
C ALA A 330 -5.60 6.97 -35.57
N ALA A 331 -6.88 7.34 -35.78
CA ALA A 331 -7.26 8.65 -36.30
C ALA A 331 -6.88 9.79 -35.35
N THR A 332 -6.99 9.57 -34.03
CA THR A 332 -6.59 10.55 -33.00
C THR A 332 -5.08 10.79 -33.02
N ILE A 333 -4.29 9.72 -33.05
CA ILE A 333 -2.81 9.77 -33.14
C ILE A 333 -2.38 10.48 -34.42
N GLU A 334 -2.98 10.13 -35.55
CA GLU A 334 -2.64 10.76 -36.83
C GLU A 334 -3.05 12.24 -36.85
N ARG A 335 -4.16 12.59 -36.20
CA ARG A 335 -4.61 13.99 -36.08
C ARG A 335 -3.67 14.81 -35.20
N ILE A 336 -3.24 14.32 -34.04
CA ILE A 336 -2.30 15.06 -33.19
C ILE A 336 -0.96 15.26 -33.91
N ARG A 337 -0.46 14.23 -34.62
CA ARG A 337 0.77 14.31 -35.41
C ARG A 337 0.67 15.39 -36.49
N ASN A 338 -0.45 15.42 -37.21
CA ASN A 338 -0.72 16.45 -38.21
C ASN A 338 -0.93 17.85 -37.62
N ASN A 339 -1.47 17.94 -36.40
CA ASN A 339 -1.69 19.20 -35.71
C ASN A 339 -0.39 19.80 -35.17
N ALA A 340 0.60 18.99 -34.77
CA ALA A 340 1.83 19.47 -34.15
C ALA A 340 2.62 20.50 -34.98
N SER A 341 2.45 20.53 -36.31
CA SER A 341 3.08 21.52 -37.21
C SER A 341 2.20 22.71 -37.59
N LYS A 342 0.95 22.75 -37.12
CA LYS A 342 -0.07 23.74 -37.52
C LYS A 342 -0.37 24.71 -36.40
N CYS A 343 -0.71 25.95 -36.76
CA CYS A 343 -1.27 26.91 -35.81
C CYS A 343 -2.80 26.81 -35.79
N LEU A 344 -3.33 25.96 -34.91
CA LEU A 344 -4.77 25.72 -34.82
C LEU A 344 -5.51 26.99 -34.39
N ARG A 345 -6.45 27.49 -35.21
CA ARG A 345 -7.39 28.59 -34.92
C ARG A 345 -6.80 29.78 -34.13
N GLY A 346 -5.60 30.22 -34.49
CA GLY A 346 -4.98 31.38 -33.84
C GLY A 346 -4.40 31.11 -32.44
N LEU A 347 -4.23 29.85 -32.04
CA LEU A 347 -3.48 29.47 -30.83
C LEU A 347 -2.03 29.98 -30.87
N CYS A 348 -1.48 30.24 -32.06
CA CYS A 348 -0.16 30.88 -32.23
C CYS A 348 -0.21 32.41 -32.17
N LYS A 349 -1.39 33.05 -31.99
CA LYS A 349 -1.49 34.51 -31.93
C LYS A 349 -0.69 35.03 -30.73
N GLY A 350 0.26 35.92 -30.98
CA GLY A 350 1.19 36.43 -29.97
C GLY A 350 2.48 35.62 -29.84
N THR A 351 2.66 34.58 -30.65
CA THR A 351 3.95 33.90 -30.87
C THR A 351 4.59 34.42 -32.16
N GLU A 352 5.83 33.97 -32.45
CA GLU A 352 6.50 34.25 -33.74
C GLU A 352 5.87 33.52 -34.94
N TYR A 353 4.90 32.63 -34.69
CA TYR A 353 4.24 31.81 -35.69
C TYR A 353 2.86 32.37 -36.07
N SER A 354 2.59 32.52 -37.37
CA SER A 354 1.32 33.05 -37.87
C SER A 354 0.33 31.95 -38.30
N SER A 355 0.79 30.98 -39.11
CA SER A 355 -0.04 29.90 -39.68
C SER A 355 0.50 28.49 -39.46
N SER A 356 1.81 28.36 -39.19
CA SER A 356 2.49 27.09 -38.97
C SER A 356 3.60 27.27 -37.94
N LYS A 357 3.99 26.16 -37.31
CA LYS A 357 5.09 26.11 -36.34
C LYS A 357 5.92 24.84 -36.54
N PRO A 358 7.20 24.80 -36.15
CA PRO A 358 7.97 23.57 -36.13
C PRO A 358 7.28 22.52 -35.24
N ALA A 359 7.20 21.28 -35.73
CA ALA A 359 6.58 20.19 -34.98
C ALA A 359 7.31 19.89 -33.65
N THR A 360 8.60 20.22 -33.56
CA THR A 360 9.45 20.01 -32.38
C THR A 360 9.44 21.17 -31.38
N LYS A 361 8.66 22.23 -31.62
CA LYS A 361 8.64 23.42 -30.76
C LYS A 361 7.27 23.65 -30.13
N SER A 362 7.25 23.67 -28.79
CA SER A 362 6.07 24.01 -28.00
C SER A 362 5.71 25.49 -28.13
N ILE A 363 4.41 25.77 -28.07
CA ILE A 363 3.83 27.11 -27.90
C ILE A 363 3.05 27.22 -26.58
N ALA A 364 3.30 26.30 -25.65
CA ALA A 364 2.61 26.18 -24.35
C ALA A 364 1.09 26.04 -24.47
N LYS A 365 0.60 25.30 -25.47
CA LYS A 365 -0.84 25.03 -25.68
C LYS A 365 -1.16 23.53 -25.78
N CYS A 366 -0.39 22.69 -25.08
CA CYS A 366 -0.50 21.23 -25.06
C CYS A 366 -1.94 20.70 -24.92
N ALA A 367 -2.69 21.13 -23.90
CA ALA A 367 -4.07 20.68 -23.66
C ALA A 367 -5.02 20.97 -24.84
N ALA A 368 -4.87 22.13 -25.48
CA ALA A 368 -5.70 22.48 -26.64
C ALA A 368 -5.43 21.57 -27.84
N TYR A 369 -4.16 21.20 -28.08
CA TYR A 369 -3.79 20.32 -29.18
C TYR A 369 -4.28 18.89 -28.93
N VAL A 370 -4.13 18.37 -27.70
CA VAL A 370 -4.66 17.07 -27.29
C VAL A 370 -6.18 17.03 -27.47
N LYS A 371 -6.91 18.07 -27.01
CA LYS A 371 -8.36 18.18 -27.23
C LYS A 371 -8.74 18.18 -28.71
N HIS A 372 -8.00 18.91 -29.56
CA HIS A 372 -8.23 18.93 -31.01
C HIS A 372 -7.93 17.61 -31.72
N ALA A 373 -7.06 16.80 -31.13
CA ALA A 373 -6.81 15.46 -31.63
C ALA A 373 -7.95 14.52 -31.31
N ILE A 374 -8.51 14.58 -30.11
CA ILE A 374 -9.62 13.71 -29.69
C ILE A 374 -10.92 14.15 -30.38
N TYR A 375 -11.20 15.46 -30.37
CA TYR A 375 -12.42 16.06 -30.92
C TYR A 375 -12.10 17.03 -32.06
N PRO A 376 -12.15 16.55 -33.32
CA PRO A 376 -11.89 17.38 -34.47
C PRO A 376 -13.02 18.38 -34.68
N TYR A 377 -12.72 19.45 -35.41
CA TYR A 377 -13.74 20.43 -35.75
C TYR A 377 -14.81 19.85 -36.70
N PRO A 378 -16.08 20.24 -36.55
CA PRO A 378 -17.15 19.87 -37.45
C PRO A 378 -17.00 20.64 -38.78
N SER A 379 -16.12 20.15 -39.63
CA SER A 379 -16.13 20.43 -41.07
C SER A 379 -15.75 19.21 -41.91
N GLU A 380 -15.54 18.03 -41.30
CA GLU A 380 -15.15 16.82 -42.05
C GLU A 380 -16.07 15.60 -41.92
N SER A 381 -17.01 15.50 -40.94
CA SER A 381 -18.23 14.65 -41.00
C SER A 381 -18.90 14.42 -39.64
N GLY A 382 -19.76 15.34 -39.19
CA GLY A 382 -20.81 15.01 -38.21
C GLY A 382 -20.54 15.37 -36.73
N GLU A 383 -21.34 16.33 -36.28
CA GLU A 383 -21.96 16.56 -34.97
C GLU A 383 -21.20 16.69 -33.61
N ARG A 384 -21.70 17.70 -32.87
CA ARG A 384 -21.72 18.01 -31.42
C ARG A 384 -20.59 18.76 -30.70
N TYR A 385 -19.31 18.63 -31.02
CA TYR A 385 -18.26 19.30 -30.19
C TYR A 385 -17.85 20.72 -30.68
N ALA A 386 -18.77 21.40 -31.37
CA ALA A 386 -18.54 22.70 -32.03
C ALA A 386 -18.39 23.88 -31.06
N ASN A 387 -18.88 23.75 -29.82
CA ASN A 387 -18.97 24.88 -28.90
C ASN A 387 -17.69 25.05 -28.08
N PHE A 388 -16.76 25.81 -28.63
CA PHE A 388 -15.56 26.29 -27.93
C PHE A 388 -15.86 27.22 -26.75
N SER A 389 -17.13 27.63 -26.57
CA SER A 389 -17.63 28.35 -25.40
C SER A 389 -17.73 27.45 -24.15
N GLU A 390 -17.80 26.13 -24.32
CA GLU A 390 -17.70 25.12 -23.25
C GLU A 390 -16.26 24.64 -23.11
N TYR A 391 -15.32 25.59 -23.18
CA TYR A 391 -14.05 25.39 -22.53
C TYR A 391 -14.35 25.56 -21.04
N PRO A 392 -14.33 24.51 -20.19
CA PRO A 392 -14.49 24.70 -18.73
C PRO A 392 -13.34 25.51 -18.11
N TRP A 393 -12.41 26.01 -18.91
CA TRP A 393 -11.21 26.66 -18.46
C TRP A 393 -11.42 28.15 -18.70
N GLY A 394 -11.54 28.92 -17.62
CA GLY A 394 -11.56 30.38 -17.67
C GLY A 394 -10.32 30.92 -18.39
N ARG A 395 -10.19 32.25 -18.56
CA ARG A 395 -9.00 32.84 -19.22
C ARG A 395 -7.64 32.45 -18.60
N ASP A 396 -7.65 31.79 -17.45
CA ASP A 396 -6.51 31.22 -16.73
C ASP A 396 -6.18 29.74 -17.10
N ALA A 397 -6.74 29.25 -18.21
CA ALA A 397 -6.72 27.90 -18.81
C ALA A 397 -5.35 27.25 -19.17
N ASP A 398 -4.31 27.44 -18.38
CA ASP A 398 -3.01 26.82 -18.67
C ASP A 398 -2.78 25.50 -17.88
N ASP A 399 -3.63 25.08 -16.93
CA ASP A 399 -3.31 23.94 -16.06
C ASP A 399 -3.73 22.57 -16.60
N ALA A 400 -2.81 21.87 -17.28
CA ALA A 400 -3.04 20.53 -17.81
C ALA A 400 -3.49 19.50 -16.77
N VAL A 401 -3.27 19.74 -15.47
CA VAL A 401 -3.73 18.88 -14.38
C VAL A 401 -5.27 18.80 -14.33
N GLU A 402 -5.97 19.89 -14.65
CA GLU A 402 -7.44 19.91 -14.73
C GLU A 402 -7.96 19.14 -15.96
N GLY A 403 -7.09 18.87 -16.93
CA GLY A 403 -7.40 18.07 -18.12
C GLY A 403 -7.88 16.66 -17.78
N GLY A 404 -7.47 16.11 -16.63
CA GLY A 404 -7.91 14.80 -16.17
C GLY A 404 -9.42 14.69 -15.95
N ASN A 405 -10.04 15.67 -15.28
CA ASN A 405 -11.49 15.66 -15.04
C ASN A 405 -12.28 15.72 -16.35
N TRP A 406 -11.83 16.55 -17.30
CA TRP A 406 -12.44 16.64 -18.62
C TRP A 406 -12.34 15.32 -19.40
N LEU A 407 -11.21 14.61 -19.30
CA LEU A 407 -11.04 13.28 -19.91
C LEU A 407 -12.04 12.27 -19.33
N LYS A 408 -12.25 12.28 -18.00
CA LYS A 408 -13.26 11.44 -17.32
C LYS A 408 -14.67 11.67 -17.85
N ASP A 409 -15.08 12.93 -18.00
CA ASP A 409 -16.39 13.31 -18.56
C ASP A 409 -16.61 12.80 -20.00
N HIS A 410 -15.54 12.39 -20.68
CA HIS A 410 -15.51 11.98 -22.07
C HIS A 410 -15.16 10.49 -22.25
N GLY A 411 -15.31 9.69 -21.19
CA GLY A 411 -15.18 8.24 -21.23
C GLY A 411 -13.74 7.72 -21.18
N PHE A 412 -12.76 8.59 -20.91
CA PHE A 412 -11.41 8.16 -20.56
C PHE A 412 -11.33 7.88 -19.07
N GLU A 413 -10.61 6.84 -18.68
CA GLU A 413 -10.39 6.49 -17.28
C GLU A 413 -8.92 6.59 -16.95
N ASN A 414 -8.60 7.03 -15.74
CA ASN A 414 -7.22 6.99 -15.27
C ASN A 414 -6.88 5.53 -14.97
N ILE A 415 -6.11 4.90 -15.83
CA ILE A 415 -5.81 3.47 -15.69
C ILE A 415 -4.93 3.20 -14.45
N LEU A 416 -4.29 4.22 -13.88
CA LEU A 416 -3.59 4.12 -12.60
C LEU A 416 -4.53 4.01 -11.39
N ASP A 417 -5.84 4.28 -11.56
CA ASP A 417 -6.84 4.05 -10.51
C ASP A 417 -7.10 2.54 -10.30
N TYR A 418 -6.65 1.67 -11.22
CA TYR A 418 -6.68 0.21 -11.08
C TYR A 418 -5.37 -0.27 -10.43
N PRO A 419 -5.38 -0.89 -9.23
CA PRO A 419 -4.18 -1.38 -8.56
C PRO A 419 -3.32 -2.30 -9.43
N GLU A 420 -3.96 -3.12 -10.27
CA GLU A 420 -3.35 -4.04 -11.23
C GLU A 420 -2.46 -3.34 -12.26
N MET A 421 -2.73 -2.06 -12.54
CA MET A 421 -2.08 -1.23 -13.54
C MET A 421 -1.10 -0.20 -12.94
N SER A 422 -0.86 -0.26 -11.63
CA SER A 422 0.10 0.61 -10.91
C SER A 422 1.53 0.56 -11.45
N HIS A 423 1.88 -0.50 -12.18
CA HIS A 423 3.18 -0.69 -12.82
C HIS A 423 3.38 0.13 -14.12
N LEU A 424 2.32 0.78 -14.63
CA LEU A 424 2.40 1.58 -15.84
C LEU A 424 3.09 2.92 -15.59
N THR A 425 3.99 3.28 -16.51
CA THR A 425 4.69 4.56 -16.55
C THR A 425 4.43 5.23 -17.90
N PRO A 426 4.77 6.51 -18.11
CA PRO A 426 4.75 7.13 -19.42
C PRO A 426 5.45 6.28 -20.51
N GLU A 427 6.58 5.66 -20.17
CA GLU A 427 7.39 4.82 -21.04
C GLU A 427 6.75 3.45 -21.35
N THR A 428 5.98 2.89 -20.42
CA THR A 428 5.31 1.57 -20.62
C THR A 428 3.84 1.68 -21.00
N ALA A 429 3.25 2.88 -20.94
CA ALA A 429 1.88 3.13 -21.36
C ALA A 429 1.67 2.71 -22.84
N PRO A 430 0.47 2.24 -23.21
CA PRO A 430 0.17 1.85 -24.59
C PRO A 430 0.04 3.09 -25.51
N PRO A 431 0.27 2.94 -26.83
CA PRO A 431 -0.10 3.96 -27.80
C PRO A 431 -1.58 4.34 -27.69
N GLY A 432 -1.84 5.64 -27.79
CA GLY A 432 -3.16 6.25 -27.56
C GLY A 432 -3.39 6.75 -26.13
N ALA A 433 -2.54 6.35 -25.18
CA ALA A 433 -2.65 6.83 -23.81
C ALA A 433 -2.41 8.34 -23.73
N ILE A 434 -3.24 9.01 -22.94
CA ILE A 434 -3.14 10.44 -22.66
C ILE A 434 -2.50 10.60 -21.29
N ILE A 435 -1.27 11.10 -21.25
CA ILE A 435 -0.48 11.19 -20.04
C ILE A 435 -0.60 12.61 -19.50
N VAL A 436 -1.00 12.74 -18.23
CA VAL A 436 -1.12 14.03 -17.54
C VAL A 436 -0.03 14.14 -16.49
N TYR A 437 0.68 15.26 -16.54
CA TYR A 437 1.78 15.58 -15.64
C TYR A 437 1.44 16.80 -14.80
N GLU A 438 1.87 16.78 -13.56
CA GLU A 438 2.07 18.00 -12.80
C GLU A 438 3.54 18.43 -12.87
N LYS A 439 3.78 19.71 -12.65
CA LYS A 439 5.13 20.26 -12.56
C LYS A 439 5.61 20.24 -11.11
N ILE A 440 6.75 19.61 -10.87
CA ILE A 440 7.43 19.58 -9.57
C ILE A 440 8.23 20.89 -9.48
N ASN A 441 7.99 21.69 -8.44
CA ASN A 441 8.57 23.03 -8.18
C ASN A 441 7.88 24.24 -8.85
N SER A 442 6.64 24.56 -8.45
CA SER A 442 6.23 25.97 -8.49
C SER A 442 6.03 26.55 -7.11
N ARG A 443 6.35 27.84 -7.01
CA ARG A 443 6.17 28.67 -5.82
C ARG A 443 4.68 29.01 -5.54
N ARG A 444 3.70 28.32 -6.15
CA ARG A 444 2.27 28.55 -5.89
C ARG A 444 1.80 27.70 -4.69
N ASN A 445 1.15 28.36 -3.73
CA ASN A 445 0.70 27.80 -2.44
C ASN A 445 -0.72 27.18 -2.53
N SER A 446 -0.93 26.20 -3.40
CA SER A 446 -2.17 25.39 -3.34
C SER A 446 -1.83 23.92 -3.33
N THR A 447 -2.38 23.22 -2.33
CA THR A 447 -2.27 21.77 -2.12
C THR A 447 -3.56 21.10 -2.54
N VAL A 448 -3.45 20.08 -3.38
CA VAL A 448 -4.46 19.04 -3.62
C VAL A 448 -3.77 17.72 -3.29
N ASP A 449 -4.38 16.88 -2.46
CA ASP A 449 -3.85 15.58 -2.00
C ASP A 449 -2.45 15.65 -1.35
N GLY A 450 -2.15 16.75 -0.64
CA GLY A 450 -0.88 16.92 0.07
C GLY A 450 0.32 17.34 -0.79
N VAL A 451 0.14 17.53 -2.11
CA VAL A 451 1.22 17.87 -3.04
C VAL A 451 1.12 19.35 -3.47
N ARG A 452 2.24 20.09 -3.40
CA ARG A 452 2.33 21.51 -3.82
C ARG A 452 2.25 21.64 -5.36
N ARG A 453 1.12 22.12 -5.91
CA ARG A 453 0.93 22.34 -7.35
C ARG A 453 1.66 23.58 -7.89
N GLY A 454 2.91 23.42 -8.26
CA GLY A 454 3.31 23.27 -9.66
C GLY A 454 3.13 24.29 -10.81
N ALA A 455 2.25 25.30 -10.86
CA ALA A 455 2.04 26.06 -12.13
C ALA A 455 1.59 25.12 -13.28
N PRO A 456 1.37 25.57 -14.54
CA PRO A 456 0.64 24.76 -15.50
C PRO A 456 1.35 23.43 -15.78
N GLY A 457 0.65 22.32 -15.59
CA GLY A 457 1.14 20.96 -15.82
C GLY A 457 1.48 20.66 -17.29
N HIS A 458 1.42 19.40 -17.68
CA HIS A 458 1.45 19.00 -19.10
C HIS A 458 0.49 17.88 -19.41
N ILE A 459 0.13 17.78 -20.68
CA ILE A 459 -0.68 16.70 -21.21
C ILE A 459 -0.20 16.36 -22.62
N GLU A 460 -0.02 15.08 -22.90
CA GLU A 460 0.43 14.58 -24.21
C GLU A 460 -0.19 13.21 -24.52
N ILE A 461 -0.23 12.87 -25.80
CA ILE A 461 -0.68 11.57 -26.31
C ILE A 461 0.57 10.76 -26.65
N LYS A 462 0.67 9.54 -26.12
CA LYS A 462 1.69 8.59 -26.58
C LYS A 462 1.29 8.03 -27.95
N ALA A 463 2.01 8.41 -28.99
CA ALA A 463 1.72 8.00 -30.36
C ALA A 463 2.41 6.69 -30.76
N SER A 464 3.58 6.41 -30.18
CA SER A 464 4.31 5.14 -30.35
C SER A 464 5.24 4.90 -29.16
N ALA A 465 6.11 3.88 -29.23
CA ALA A 465 7.09 3.60 -28.19
C ALA A 465 8.00 4.80 -27.86
N ASN A 466 8.39 5.56 -28.90
CA ASN A 466 9.33 6.69 -28.81
C ASN A 466 8.73 7.94 -29.46
N GLU A 467 7.42 8.16 -29.30
CA GLU A 467 6.77 9.36 -29.83
C GLU A 467 5.67 9.83 -28.89
N TYR A 468 5.83 11.03 -28.35
CA TYR A 468 4.93 11.68 -27.41
C TYR A 468 4.53 13.01 -28.01
N ILE A 469 3.23 13.23 -28.20
CA ILE A 469 2.72 14.35 -28.97
C ILE A 469 1.73 15.16 -28.15
N SER A 470 2.06 16.43 -27.95
CA SER A 470 1.18 17.43 -27.36
C SER A 470 0.95 18.56 -28.36
N ASP A 471 1.27 19.79 -27.99
CA ASP A 471 1.44 20.86 -28.97
C ASP A 471 2.75 20.73 -29.74
N PHE A 472 3.58 19.72 -29.49
CA PHE A 472 4.82 19.41 -30.21
C PHE A 472 5.14 17.91 -30.08
N ILE A 473 6.09 17.41 -30.87
CA ILE A 473 6.53 16.01 -30.88
C ILE A 473 7.84 15.89 -30.10
N ASN A 474 7.88 14.93 -29.17
CA ASN A 474 9.08 14.44 -28.49
C ASN A 474 9.28 12.95 -28.74
N ASP A 475 10.51 12.50 -28.56
CA ASP A 475 10.90 11.09 -28.54
C ASP A 475 10.81 10.43 -27.15
N GLU A 476 10.78 11.24 -26.08
CA GLU A 476 10.63 10.82 -24.69
C GLU A 476 9.47 11.55 -23.97
N PRO A 477 8.93 10.98 -22.87
CA PRO A 477 7.99 11.66 -21.99
C PRO A 477 8.48 13.05 -21.61
N THR A 478 7.64 14.08 -21.77
CA THR A 478 8.21 15.44 -21.77
C THR A 478 8.82 15.85 -20.43
N ARG A 479 10.03 16.39 -20.50
CA ARG A 479 10.72 17.07 -19.40
C ARG A 479 10.88 18.57 -19.65
N ILE A 480 10.29 19.08 -20.73
CA ILE A 480 10.41 20.49 -21.13
C ILE A 480 9.68 21.38 -20.12
N GLY A 481 10.39 22.39 -19.61
CA GLY A 481 9.82 23.36 -18.65
C GLY A 481 9.98 22.99 -17.18
N GLY A 482 10.74 21.94 -16.86
CA GLY A 482 11.15 21.56 -15.50
C GLY A 482 10.89 20.09 -15.17
N LEU A 483 11.20 19.69 -13.93
CA LEU A 483 10.84 18.37 -13.41
C LEU A 483 9.31 18.21 -13.43
N ARG A 484 8.85 17.08 -13.94
CA ARG A 484 7.44 16.75 -14.07
C ARG A 484 7.20 15.36 -13.48
N ARG A 485 6.05 15.19 -12.84
CA ARG A 485 5.59 13.90 -12.31
C ARG A 485 4.32 13.50 -13.05
N PRO A 486 4.26 12.30 -13.65
CA PRO A 486 2.99 11.79 -14.15
C PRO A 486 2.04 11.61 -12.97
N ILE A 487 0.83 12.14 -13.07
CA ILE A 487 -0.21 12.04 -12.04
C ILE A 487 -1.38 11.17 -12.50
N ALA A 488 -1.50 10.95 -13.80
CA ALA A 488 -2.53 10.11 -14.38
C ALA A 488 -2.13 9.64 -15.79
N ILE A 489 -2.59 8.45 -16.16
CA ILE A 489 -2.52 7.92 -17.52
C ILE A 489 -3.95 7.58 -17.92
N TYR A 490 -4.50 8.38 -18.82
CA TYR A 490 -5.87 8.23 -19.28
C TYR A 490 -5.95 7.34 -20.51
N TYR A 491 -6.90 6.42 -20.51
CA TYR A 491 -7.18 5.55 -21.64
C TYR A 491 -8.68 5.31 -21.78
N GLN A 492 -9.15 5.14 -23.01
CA GLN A 492 -10.54 4.77 -23.26
C GLN A 492 -10.64 3.24 -23.28
N ILE A 493 -11.07 2.66 -22.16
CA ILE A 493 -11.33 1.22 -22.05
C ILE A 493 -12.70 0.94 -22.67
N PRO A 494 -12.84 0.02 -23.64
CA PRO A 494 -14.15 -0.31 -24.20
C PRO A 494 -15.07 -0.96 -23.15
N ASP A 495 -16.37 -0.63 -23.19
CA ASP A 495 -17.32 -1.11 -22.17
C ASP A 495 -17.42 -2.64 -22.10
N SER A 496 -17.22 -3.35 -23.21
CA SER A 496 -17.17 -4.81 -23.26
C SER A 496 -16.05 -5.43 -22.41
N TYR A 497 -14.97 -4.69 -22.16
CA TYR A 497 -13.91 -5.11 -21.26
C TYR A 497 -14.22 -4.77 -19.81
N LYS A 498 -14.88 -3.63 -19.55
CA LYS A 498 -15.31 -3.25 -18.20
C LYS A 498 -16.29 -4.25 -17.61
N GLU A 499 -17.21 -4.76 -18.43
CA GLU A 499 -18.16 -5.82 -18.04
C GLU A 499 -17.48 -7.14 -17.66
N ARG A 500 -16.22 -7.35 -18.06
CA ARG A 500 -15.42 -8.53 -17.70
C ARG A 500 -14.60 -8.34 -16.42
N LEU A 501 -14.48 -7.11 -15.91
CA LEU A 501 -13.78 -6.84 -14.67
C LEU A 501 -14.59 -7.35 -13.49
N GLN A 502 -13.89 -8.01 -12.57
CA GLN A 502 -14.46 -8.55 -11.35
C GLN A 502 -14.10 -7.65 -10.18
N GLU A 503 -15.04 -7.46 -9.26
CA GLU A 503 -14.78 -6.78 -8.00
C GLU A 503 -13.81 -7.63 -7.15
N VAL A 504 -12.70 -7.02 -6.75
CA VAL A 504 -11.76 -7.63 -5.82
C VAL A 504 -12.41 -7.59 -4.44
N PRO A 505 -12.69 -8.74 -3.80
CA PRO A 505 -13.30 -8.75 -2.47
C PRO A 505 -12.36 -8.03 -1.50
N GLN A 506 -12.90 -7.14 -0.67
CA GLN A 506 -12.14 -6.42 0.36
C GLN A 506 -11.92 -7.26 1.61
#